data_AF-A0A069PRI0-F1
#
_entry.id   AF-A0A069PRI0-F1
#
_cell.length_a   1.000
_cell.length_b   1.000
_cell.length_c   1.000
_cell.angle_alpha   90.00
_cell.angle_beta   90.00
_cell.angle_gamma   90.00
#
_symmetry.space_group_name_H-M   'P 1'
#
loop_
_entity.id
_entity.type
_entity.pdbx_description
1 polymer ?
#
loop_
_entity_poly.entity_id
_entity_poly.type
_entity_poly.pdbx_seq_one_letter_code
_entity_poly.pdbx_strand_id
1 'polypeptide(L)' 'MIKDVLRLKFDGGFSHDRIAASLGISKGVVTKYIGLAGAAGLDWASACDMDEGDLERRLLQSARRTP' A
#
# COMPACT_ATOMS: atom_id res chain seq x y z
N MET A 1 2.11 1.85 9.12
CA MET A 1 3.10 1.26 8.16
C MET A 1 2.52 1.18 6.76
N ILE A 2 1.34 0.56 6.56
CA ILE A 2 0.78 0.39 5.21
C ILE A 2 0.47 1.77 4.61
N LYS A 3 -0.10 2.67 5.41
CA LYS A 3 -0.33 4.06 5.02
C LYS A 3 0.94 4.76 4.55
N ASP A 4 2.07 4.55 5.23
CA ASP A 4 3.35 5.16 4.84
C ASP A 4 3.85 4.66 3.48
N VAL A 5 3.70 3.36 3.20
CA VAL A 5 4.00 2.79 1.88
C VAL A 5 3.15 3.46 0.79
N LEU A 6 1.85 3.59 1.02
CA LEU A 6 0.93 4.19 0.06
C LEU A 6 1.18 5.69 -0.12
N ARG A 7 1.45 6.42 0.98
CA ARG A 7 1.83 7.84 0.95
C ARG A 7 3.07 8.05 0.11
N LEU A 8 4.16 7.35 0.44
CA LEU A 8 5.42 7.52 -0.27
C LEU A 8 5.30 7.14 -1.75
N LYS A 9 4.44 6.17 -2.10
CA LYS A 9 4.22 5.78 -3.49
C LYS A 9 3.38 6.78 -4.27
N PHE A 10 2.18 7.11 -3.78
CA PHE A 10 1.17 7.84 -4.55
C PHE A 10 1.27 9.35 -4.37
N ASP A 11 1.60 9.81 -3.18
CA ASP A 11 1.77 11.24 -2.87
C ASP A 11 3.23 11.67 -3.08
N GLY A 12 4.18 10.84 -2.64
CA GLY A 12 5.61 11.15 -2.73
C GLY A 12 6.29 10.77 -4.06
N GLY A 13 5.69 9.91 -4.88
CA GLY A 13 6.29 9.42 -6.14
C GLY A 13 7.55 8.56 -5.96
N PHE A 14 7.76 7.93 -4.80
CA PHE A 14 8.97 7.16 -4.51
C PHE A 14 8.98 5.80 -5.24
N SER A 15 10.19 5.34 -5.61
CA SER A 15 10.39 3.97 -6.11
C SER A 15 10.24 2.94 -5.00
N HIS A 16 9.97 1.68 -5.34
CA HIS A 16 9.77 0.63 -4.33
C HIS A 16 11.02 0.42 -3.47
N ASP A 17 12.22 0.53 -4.06
CA ASP A 17 13.49 0.43 -3.35
C ASP A 17 13.67 1.58 -2.34
N ARG A 18 13.31 2.80 -2.73
CA ARG A 18 13.42 3.96 -1.85
C ARG A 18 12.42 3.90 -0.70
N ILE A 19 11.21 3.39 -0.95
CA ILE A 19 10.20 3.16 0.10
C ILE A 19 10.71 2.10 1.09
N ALA A 20 11.20 0.97 0.58
CA ALA A 20 11.76 -0.11 1.40
C ALA A 20 12.89 0.40 2.30
N ALA A 21 13.83 1.16 1.74
CA ALA A 21 14.92 1.77 2.51
C ALA A 21 14.43 2.79 3.54
N SER A 22 13.42 3.62 3.20
CA SER A 22 12.90 4.65 4.11
C SER A 22 12.13 4.07 5.29
N LEU A 23 11.48 2.93 5.11
CA LEU A 23 10.65 2.29 6.14
C LEU A 23 11.35 1.10 6.83
N GLY A 24 12.55 0.72 6.39
CA GLY A 24 13.28 -0.43 6.93
C GLY A 24 12.60 -1.78 6.68
N ILE A 25 11.83 -1.90 5.60
CA ILE A 25 11.09 -3.13 5.24
C ILE A 25 11.58 -3.70 3.92
N SER A 26 11.21 -4.95 3.61
CA SER A 26 11.61 -5.57 2.35
C SER A 26 10.87 -4.99 1.15
N LYS A 27 11.53 -4.97 -0.02
CA LYS A 27 10.92 -4.59 -1.31
C LYS A 27 9.72 -5.47 -1.68
N GLY A 28 9.72 -6.73 -1.23
CA GLY A 28 8.59 -7.65 -1.42
C GLY A 28 7.34 -7.19 -0.69
N VAL A 29 7.48 -6.70 0.55
CA VAL A 29 6.38 -6.14 1.34
C VAL A 29 5.83 -4.87 0.67
N VAL A 30 6.71 -3.99 0.19
CA VAL A 30 6.32 -2.78 -0.55
C VAL A 30 5.52 -3.14 -1.80
N THR A 31 6.06 -4.06 -2.62
CA THR A 31 5.40 -4.53 -3.85
C THR A 31 4.04 -5.15 -3.55
N LYS A 32 3.94 -5.97 -2.50
CA LYS A 32 2.68 -6.56 -2.05
C LYS A 32 1.64 -5.48 -1.76
N TYR A 33 1.92 -4.52 -0.89
CA TYR A 33 0.91 -3.51 -0.51
C TYR A 33 0.51 -2.58 -1.65
N ILE A 34 1.47 -2.18 -2.50
CA ILE A 34 1.16 -1.36 -3.68
C ILE A 34 0.30 -2.15 -4.68
N GLY A 35 0.62 -3.43 -4.91
CA GLY A 35 -0.18 -4.29 -5.77
C GLY A 35 -1.61 -4.50 -5.24
N LEU A 36 -1.75 -4.75 -3.93
CA LEU A 36 -3.05 -4.88 -3.29
C LEU A 36 -3.88 -3.59 -3.34
N ALA A 37 -3.23 -2.43 -3.21
CA ALA A 37 -3.88 -1.13 -3.34
C ALA A 37 -4.35 -0.90 -4.77
N GLY A 38 -3.51 -1.20 -5.76
CA GLY A 38 -3.91 -1.16 -7.18
C GLY A 38 -5.08 -2.08 -7.50
N ALA A 39 -5.05 -3.32 -7.00
CA ALA A 39 -6.16 -4.28 -7.17
C ALA A 39 -7.44 -3.87 -6.42
N ALA A 40 -7.32 -3.10 -5.34
CA ALA A 40 -8.45 -2.54 -4.61
C ALA A 40 -8.96 -1.21 -5.19
N GLY A 41 -8.28 -0.65 -6.20
CA GLY A 41 -8.57 0.68 -6.73
C GLY A 41 -8.35 1.80 -5.69
N LEU A 42 -7.43 1.60 -4.75
CA LEU A 42 -7.14 2.56 -3.68
C LEU A 42 -6.02 3.50 -4.10
N ASP A 43 -6.23 4.79 -3.83
CA ASP A 43 -5.23 5.85 -3.90
C ASP A 43 -4.87 6.38 -2.50
N TRP A 44 -3.99 7.37 -2.44
CA TRP A 44 -3.59 7.99 -1.17
C TRP A 44 -4.77 8.69 -0.47
N ALA A 45 -5.60 9.43 -1.21
CA ALA A 45 -6.74 10.15 -0.66
C ALA A 45 -7.74 9.21 0.02
N SER A 46 -8.07 8.09 -0.61
CA SER A 46 -8.96 7.08 -0.02
C SER A 46 -8.31 6.37 1.18
N ALA A 47 -7.00 6.10 1.10
CA ALA A 47 -6.29 5.37 2.14
C ALA A 47 -5.97 6.22 3.39
N CYS A 48 -5.84 7.55 3.26
CA CYS A 48 -5.53 8.40 4.40
C CYS A 48 -6.71 8.50 5.37
N ASP A 49 -7.94 8.56 4.82
CA ASP A 49 -9.19 8.69 5.57
C ASP A 49 -9.65 7.37 6.23
N MET A 50 -9.15 6.23 5.75
CA MET A 50 -9.44 4.93 6.34
C MET A 50 -8.62 4.67 7.60
N ASP A 51 -9.21 4.10 8.65
CA ASP A 51 -8.43 3.51 9.74
C ASP A 51 -7.55 2.35 9.25
N GLU A 52 -6.43 2.10 9.95
CA GLU A 52 -5.44 1.11 9.47
C GLU A 52 -6.03 -0.31 9.39
N GLY A 53 -6.97 -0.66 10.27
CA GLY A 53 -7.68 -1.94 10.22
C GLY A 53 -8.64 -2.08 9.03
N ASP A 54 -9.33 -1.00 8.64
CA ASP A 54 -10.23 -1.02 7.48
C ASP A 54 -9.45 -1.01 6.17
N LEU A 55 -8.35 -0.25 6.12
CA LEU A 55 -7.41 -0.30 5.01
C LEU A 55 -6.86 -1.71 4.81
N GLU A 56 -6.40 -2.36 5.89
CA GLU A 56 -5.89 -3.73 5.82
C GLU A 56 -6.96 -4.71 5.32
N ARG A 57 -8.19 -4.64 5.85
CA ARG A 57 -9.30 -5.49 5.38
C ARG A 57 -9.56 -5.30 3.89
N ARG A 58 -9.56 -4.05 3.40
CA ARG A 58 -9.80 -3.71 1.99
C ARG A 58 -8.71 -4.31 1.09
N LEU A 59 -7.44 -4.17 1.49
CA LEU A 59 -6.28 -4.74 0.77
C LEU A 59 -6.28 -6.27 0.79
N LEU A 60 -6.67 -6.91 1.89
CA LEU A 60 -6.76 -8.37 1.97
C LEU A 60 -7.99 -8.92 1.21
N GLN A 61 -9.05 -8.12 1.06
CA GLN A 61 -10.17 -8.48 0.20
C GLN A 61 -9.80 -8.45 -1.29
N SER A 62 -9.00 -7.48 -1.75
CA SER A 62 -8.52 -7.47 -3.14
C SER A 62 -7.54 -8.63 -3.41
N ALA A 63 -6.72 -9.01 -2.42
CA ALA A 63 -5.84 -10.19 -2.52
C ALA A 63 -6.59 -11.52 -2.76
N ARG A 64 -7.83 -11.63 -2.28
CA ARG A 64 -8.67 -12.83 -2.43
C ARG A 64 -9.45 -12.87 -3.74
N ARG A 65 -9.50 -11.74 -4.45
CA ARG A 65 -10.26 -11.59 -5.70
C ARG A 65 -9.42 -11.86 -6.95
N THR A 66 -8.14 -12.20 -6.81
CA THR A 66 -7.34 -12.74 -7.91
C THR A 66 -7.81 -14.17 -8.25
N PRO A 67 -8.35 -14.41 -9.46
CA PRO A 67 -8.63 -15.77 -9.96
C PRO A 67 -7.34 -16.56 -10.21
#